data_AF-A0AB94ISL2-F1
#
_entry.id   AF-A0AB94ISL2-F1
#
_cell.length_a   1.000
_cell.length_b   1.000
_cell.length_c   1.000
_cell.angle_alpha   90.00
_cell.angle_beta   90.00
_cell.angle_gamma   90.00
#
_symmetry.space_group_name_H-M   'P 1'
#
loop_
_entity.id
_entity.type
_entity.pdbx_description
1 polymer ?
#
loop_
_entity_poly.entity_id
_entity_poly.type
_entity_poly.pdbx_seq_one_letter_code
_entity_poly.pdbx_strand_id
1 'polypeptide(L)'
;MNTRINLLNEYMNALAAHNYFNGVVLVGYKGEVLLKKGYGFSSFQYDIPNTPTTKFRIGSLTKAFTALAILKLHAKGALDLDDSINRILPDYPNGSLITVRHLLNHSSGIANFTSTPDYWTNMMRLPANSREVIDAFKIMPLEFDPGTEMNYSNSGYLLLTAIIEKVSGMAFADFLQKEIFDELGLANTGVDNGRTIIKSLAQGHTVWEKVIHTEYIDMSFPLGAYGMFSTALDLYRWCQALIGKSLIDKELQNQMFTGINGYGYGWFIEDGDQKELSHFGDINGFVNHLVMYPDEELIVIVLSNINITPVTQISSDLIRIVFDKEVDGFPPFKPLEIVGENLIGNYLNGEETLSIHFDKELYAVVPKMYGVPYKFRLLPIEVSPETIICKSDFIHDTYIFHLNERGAPQSIELVDSYGARTEYIRGK
;
A
#
# COMPACT_ATOMS: atom_id res chain seq x y z
N MET A 1 10.46 -18.48 21.00
CA MET A 1 11.21 -17.84 19.89
C MET A 1 11.30 -18.75 18.66
N ASN A 2 11.92 -19.94 18.75
CA ASN A 2 12.07 -20.85 17.59
C ASN A 2 10.76 -21.25 16.91
N THR A 3 9.68 -21.49 17.67
CA THR A 3 8.37 -21.85 17.09
C THR A 3 7.77 -20.74 16.21
N ARG A 4 7.80 -19.47 16.67
CA ARG A 4 7.28 -18.33 15.88
C ARG A 4 8.08 -18.11 14.62
N ILE A 5 9.41 -18.17 14.71
CA ILE A 5 10.30 -18.03 13.54
C ILE A 5 9.98 -19.11 12.51
N ASN A 6 9.79 -20.37 12.94
CA ASN A 6 9.43 -21.45 12.04
C ASN A 6 8.06 -21.21 11.38
N LEU A 7 7.04 -20.85 12.15
CA LEU A 7 5.69 -20.56 11.61
C LEU A 7 5.70 -19.39 10.61
N LEU A 8 6.42 -18.30 10.91
CA LEU A 8 6.58 -17.18 9.99
C LEU A 8 7.25 -17.61 8.67
N ASN A 9 8.29 -18.44 8.76
CA ASN A 9 8.96 -18.96 7.57
C ASN A 9 8.08 -19.93 6.78
N GLU A 10 7.39 -20.86 7.45
CA GLU A 10 6.48 -21.81 6.82
C GLU A 10 5.35 -21.10 6.08
N TYR A 11 4.70 -20.14 6.74
CA TYR A 11 3.64 -19.33 6.16
C TYR A 11 4.12 -18.58 4.90
N MET A 12 5.21 -17.83 5.00
CA MET A 12 5.70 -17.05 3.86
C MET A 12 6.27 -17.93 2.73
N ASN A 13 6.88 -19.08 3.05
CA ASN A 13 7.33 -20.03 2.04
C ASN A 13 6.13 -20.66 1.32
N ALA A 14 5.03 -20.94 2.02
CA ALA A 14 3.80 -21.46 1.41
C ALA A 14 3.20 -20.45 0.42
N LEU A 15 3.12 -19.17 0.81
CA LEU A 15 2.68 -18.09 -0.09
C LEU A 15 3.58 -17.99 -1.33
N ALA A 16 4.89 -17.95 -1.14
CA ALA A 16 5.84 -17.81 -2.23
C ALA A 16 5.83 -19.01 -3.20
N ALA A 17 5.64 -20.24 -2.68
CA ALA A 17 5.56 -21.45 -3.50
C ALA A 17 4.35 -21.48 -4.45
N HIS A 18 3.30 -20.69 -4.15
CA HIS A 18 2.08 -20.59 -4.95
C HIS A 18 1.93 -19.21 -5.61
N ASN A 19 3.02 -18.44 -5.76
CA ASN A 19 3.03 -17.09 -6.34
C ASN A 19 2.15 -16.04 -5.61
N TYR A 20 1.70 -16.31 -4.39
CA TYR A 20 0.89 -15.38 -3.59
C TYR A 20 1.68 -14.26 -2.94
N PHE A 21 3.01 -14.33 -3.01
CA PHE A 21 3.87 -13.26 -2.54
C PHE A 21 5.15 -13.13 -3.38
N ASN A 22 5.45 -11.90 -3.78
CA ASN A 22 6.68 -11.54 -4.47
C ASN A 22 7.18 -10.19 -3.91
N GLY A 23 8.22 -10.22 -3.08
CA GLY A 23 8.65 -9.03 -2.36
C GLY A 23 9.61 -9.31 -1.20
N VAL A 24 9.61 -8.42 -0.21
CA VAL A 24 10.42 -8.53 1.01
C VAL A 24 9.55 -8.37 2.24
N VAL A 25 9.75 -9.25 3.23
CA VAL A 25 9.10 -9.17 4.55
C VAL A 25 10.15 -8.97 5.63
N LEU A 26 9.84 -8.09 6.59
CA LEU A 26 10.55 -7.98 7.86
C LEU A 26 9.56 -7.99 9.02
N VAL A 27 9.79 -8.86 10.00
CA VAL A 27 9.05 -8.92 11.27
C VAL A 27 10.05 -8.73 12.40
N GLY A 28 9.88 -7.65 13.17
CA GLY A 28 10.63 -7.39 14.39
C GLY A 28 9.71 -7.40 15.60
N TYR A 29 10.14 -8.02 16.69
CA TYR A 29 9.35 -8.15 17.91
C TYR A 29 10.26 -8.08 19.12
N LYS A 30 9.97 -7.17 20.07
CA LYS A 30 10.75 -6.96 21.30
C LYS A 30 12.25 -6.77 21.05
N GLY A 31 12.56 -5.92 20.06
CA GLY A 31 13.93 -5.60 19.65
C GLY A 31 14.65 -6.66 18.81
N GLU A 32 14.05 -7.84 18.59
CA GLU A 32 14.65 -8.92 17.79
C GLU A 32 14.00 -9.04 16.41
N VAL A 33 14.80 -9.27 15.37
CA VAL A 33 14.30 -9.53 14.02
C VAL A 33 13.98 -11.02 13.88
N LEU A 34 12.70 -11.36 13.83
CA LEU A 34 12.21 -12.73 13.70
C LEU A 34 12.22 -13.24 12.26
N LEU A 35 11.95 -12.35 11.31
CA LEU A 35 11.98 -12.64 9.87
C LEU A 35 12.55 -11.44 9.12
N LYS A 36 13.43 -11.69 8.15
CA LYS A 36 13.93 -10.70 7.19
C LYS A 36 14.35 -11.43 5.92
N LYS A 37 13.45 -11.51 4.94
CA LYS A 37 13.65 -12.38 3.77
C LYS A 37 13.00 -11.80 2.52
N GLY A 38 13.66 -12.00 1.37
CA GLY A 38 13.13 -11.72 0.05
C GLY A 38 12.58 -12.98 -0.61
N TYR A 39 11.53 -12.81 -1.41
CA TYR A 39 10.78 -13.87 -2.07
C TYR A 39 10.50 -13.47 -3.52
N GLY A 40 10.62 -14.43 -4.44
CA GLY A 40 10.45 -14.18 -5.88
C GLY A 40 11.49 -13.22 -6.46
N PHE A 41 11.09 -12.40 -7.42
CA PHE A 41 11.99 -11.59 -8.24
C PHE A 41 11.76 -10.07 -8.06
N SER A 42 12.86 -9.33 -7.88
CA SER A 42 12.85 -7.87 -7.99
C SER A 42 12.74 -7.41 -9.44
N SER A 43 13.16 -8.25 -10.40
CA SER A 43 12.95 -8.06 -11.83
C SER A 43 12.69 -9.42 -12.48
N PHE A 44 11.48 -9.61 -13.00
CA PHE A 44 11.13 -10.80 -13.78
C PHE A 44 11.83 -10.81 -15.14
N GLN A 45 12.12 -9.65 -15.71
CA GLN A 45 12.78 -9.56 -17.02
C GLN A 45 14.23 -10.07 -17.02
N TYR A 46 14.90 -10.00 -15.87
CA TYR A 46 16.32 -10.34 -15.71
C TYR A 46 16.56 -11.46 -14.69
N ASP A 47 15.51 -12.12 -14.22
CA ASP A 47 15.56 -13.16 -13.19
C ASP A 47 16.34 -12.74 -11.93
N ILE A 48 16.22 -11.46 -11.54
CA ILE A 48 16.94 -10.93 -10.36
C ILE A 48 16.09 -11.22 -9.12
N PRO A 49 16.59 -12.00 -8.14
CA PRO A 49 15.82 -12.35 -6.96
C PRO A 49 15.62 -11.15 -6.03
N ASN A 50 14.48 -11.11 -5.35
CA ASN A 50 14.30 -10.22 -4.21
C ASN A 50 15.25 -10.63 -3.06
N THR A 51 15.91 -9.64 -2.48
CA THR A 51 16.79 -9.82 -1.31
C THR A 51 16.37 -8.86 -0.21
N PRO A 52 16.82 -9.05 1.05
CA PRO A 52 16.59 -8.07 2.11
C PRO A 52 17.08 -6.64 1.80
N THR A 53 17.92 -6.46 0.78
CA THR A 53 18.46 -5.16 0.35
C THR A 53 17.76 -4.57 -0.87
N THR A 54 16.78 -5.28 -1.43
CA THR A 54 15.98 -4.77 -2.55
C THR A 54 15.19 -3.54 -2.10
N LYS A 55 15.27 -2.48 -2.90
CA LYS A 55 14.53 -1.24 -2.70
C LYS A 55 13.19 -1.31 -3.42
N PHE A 56 12.16 -0.78 -2.78
CA PHE A 56 10.80 -0.70 -3.31
C PHE A 56 10.35 0.75 -3.26
N ARG A 57 9.58 1.19 -4.26
CA ARG A 57 8.79 2.42 -4.09
C ARG A 57 7.76 2.17 -3.01
N ILE A 58 7.62 3.10 -2.07
CA ILE A 58 6.78 2.91 -0.88
C ILE A 58 5.44 3.64 -0.97
N GLY A 59 5.17 4.32 -2.09
CA GLY A 59 3.89 4.99 -2.32
C GLY A 59 3.53 5.91 -1.16
N SER A 60 2.26 5.91 -0.76
CA SER A 60 1.75 6.79 0.29
C SER A 60 2.38 6.63 1.68
N LEU A 61 3.14 5.57 1.99
CA LEU A 61 3.96 5.51 3.22
C LEU A 61 4.95 6.70 3.31
N THR A 62 5.29 7.29 2.18
CA THR A 62 6.02 8.58 2.08
C THR A 62 5.43 9.67 2.97
N LYS A 63 4.10 9.70 3.16
CA LYS A 63 3.41 10.71 3.98
C LYS A 63 3.90 10.73 5.43
N ALA A 64 4.22 9.57 6.00
CA ALA A 64 4.79 9.49 7.35
C ALA A 64 6.12 10.26 7.47
N PHE A 65 6.96 10.22 6.43
CA PHE A 65 8.23 10.97 6.39
C PHE A 65 7.99 12.47 6.21
N THR A 66 7.07 12.84 5.31
CA THR A 66 6.67 14.25 5.10
C THR A 66 6.09 14.87 6.37
N ALA A 67 5.25 14.12 7.08
CA ALA A 67 4.69 14.54 8.36
C ALA A 67 5.79 14.78 9.40
N LEU A 68 6.75 13.85 9.57
CA LEU A 68 7.87 14.09 10.48
C LEU A 68 8.70 15.31 10.07
N ALA A 69 8.95 15.52 8.78
CA ALA A 69 9.70 16.68 8.31
C ALA A 69 9.05 18.00 8.72
N ILE A 70 7.72 18.11 8.63
CA ILE A 70 6.95 19.26 9.11
C ILE A 70 7.05 19.38 10.63
N LEU A 71 6.92 18.28 11.37
CA LEU A 71 7.06 18.29 12.83
C LEU A 71 8.46 18.71 13.28
N LYS A 72 9.54 18.34 12.56
CA LYS A 72 10.90 18.83 12.84
C LYS A 72 11.04 20.32 12.58
N LEU A 73 10.40 20.86 11.53
CA LEU A 73 10.37 22.30 11.28
C LEU A 73 9.62 23.05 12.40
N HIS A 74 8.49 22.49 12.83
CA HIS A 74 7.73 23.02 13.95
C HIS A 74 8.52 23.01 15.27
N ALA A 75 9.15 21.88 15.61
CA ALA A 75 9.97 21.75 16.81
C ALA A 75 11.17 22.73 16.84
N LYS A 76 11.66 23.15 15.67
CA LYS A 76 12.71 24.17 15.53
C LYS A 76 12.18 25.61 15.56
N GLY A 77 10.87 25.80 15.71
CA GLY A 77 10.22 27.11 15.67
C GLY A 77 10.20 27.76 14.28
N ALA A 78 10.43 26.98 13.22
CA ALA A 78 10.48 27.51 11.85
C ALA A 78 9.07 27.72 11.25
N LEU A 79 8.06 27.00 11.76
CA LEU A 79 6.64 27.18 11.46
C LEU A 79 5.79 26.76 12.66
N ASP A 80 4.54 27.18 12.70
CA ASP A 80 3.53 26.65 13.61
C ASP A 80 2.58 25.70 12.85
N LEU A 81 2.07 24.66 13.51
CA LEU A 81 1.10 23.76 12.89
C LEU A 81 -0.24 24.47 12.63
N ASP A 82 -0.56 25.49 13.42
CA ASP A 82 -1.77 26.29 13.27
C ASP A 82 -1.56 27.54 12.39
N ASP A 83 -0.37 27.67 11.77
CA ASP A 83 -0.15 28.67 10.74
C ASP A 83 -1.09 28.46 9.56
N SER A 84 -1.74 29.55 9.14
CA SER A 84 -2.46 29.60 7.89
C SER A 84 -1.52 29.45 6.70
N ILE A 85 -1.94 28.72 5.66
CA ILE A 85 -1.12 28.49 4.47
C ILE A 85 -0.67 29.79 3.81
N ASN A 86 -1.51 30.83 3.79
CA ASN A 86 -1.16 32.13 3.20
C ASN A 86 0.01 32.84 3.92
N ARG A 87 0.34 32.48 5.15
CA ARG A 87 1.53 33.00 5.85
C ARG A 87 2.82 32.51 5.20
N ILE A 88 2.79 31.30 4.63
CA ILE A 88 3.94 30.61 4.05
C ILE A 88 3.92 30.72 2.51
N LEU A 89 2.73 30.58 1.92
CA LEU A 89 2.43 30.59 0.49
C LEU A 89 1.35 31.64 0.20
N PRO A 90 1.70 32.93 0.10
CA PRO A 90 0.74 34.05 0.11
C PRO A 90 -0.27 34.05 -1.05
N ASP A 91 0.09 33.44 -2.18
CA ASP A 91 -0.77 33.35 -3.36
C ASP A 91 -1.69 32.12 -3.37
N TYR A 92 -1.74 31.35 -2.28
CA TYR A 92 -2.58 30.15 -2.21
C TYR A 92 -4.04 30.52 -1.89
N PRO A 93 -5.01 30.19 -2.76
CA PRO A 93 -6.42 30.53 -2.56
C PRO A 93 -7.00 29.81 -1.34
N ASN A 94 -7.89 30.51 -0.62
CA ASN A 94 -8.41 30.06 0.68
C ASN A 94 -7.33 29.78 1.74
N GLY A 95 -6.07 30.19 1.50
CA GLY A 95 -4.95 29.88 2.38
C GLY A 95 -5.06 30.52 3.78
N SER A 96 -5.95 31.48 4.00
CA SER A 96 -6.27 32.01 5.32
C SER A 96 -7.17 31.09 6.15
N LEU A 97 -7.87 30.14 5.51
CA LEU A 97 -8.79 29.19 6.15
C LEU A 97 -8.13 27.84 6.44
N ILE A 98 -7.07 27.51 5.69
CA ILE A 98 -6.38 26.23 5.76
C ILE A 98 -5.12 26.41 6.62
N THR A 99 -4.88 25.51 7.57
CA THR A 99 -3.66 25.48 8.37
C THR A 99 -2.74 24.34 7.95
N VAL A 100 -1.47 24.36 8.39
CA VAL A 100 -0.53 23.23 8.20
C VAL A 100 -1.11 21.95 8.83
N ARG A 101 -1.75 22.06 9.99
CA ARG A 101 -2.43 20.96 10.68
C ARG A 101 -3.51 20.32 9.82
N HIS A 102 -4.32 21.14 9.14
CA HIS A 102 -5.37 20.64 8.22
C HIS A 102 -4.80 19.82 7.05
N LEU A 103 -3.58 20.12 6.59
CA LEU A 103 -2.92 19.32 5.56
C LEU A 103 -2.43 17.98 6.11
N LEU A 104 -1.87 17.97 7.33
CA LEU A 104 -1.29 16.76 7.95
C LEU A 104 -2.35 15.69 8.25
N ASN A 105 -3.53 16.10 8.72
CA ASN A 105 -4.62 15.21 9.14
C ASN A 105 -5.72 15.04 8.07
N HIS A 106 -5.49 15.50 6.84
CA HIS A 106 -6.47 15.44 5.73
C HIS A 106 -7.80 16.18 5.99
N SER A 107 -7.81 17.23 6.83
CA SER A 107 -9.00 18.04 7.10
C SER A 107 -9.01 19.39 6.36
N SER A 108 -8.31 19.51 5.24
CA SER A 108 -8.14 20.79 4.53
C SER A 108 -9.24 21.15 3.53
N GLY A 109 -10.06 20.19 3.10
CA GLY A 109 -11.01 20.37 2.01
C GLY A 109 -10.38 20.50 0.62
N ILE A 110 -9.04 20.42 0.49
CA ILE A 110 -8.37 20.58 -0.82
C ILE A 110 -8.65 19.36 -1.70
N ALA A 111 -9.23 19.61 -2.87
CA ALA A 111 -9.51 18.62 -3.89
C ALA A 111 -8.28 17.76 -4.21
N ASN A 112 -8.47 16.44 -4.28
CA ASN A 112 -7.38 15.50 -4.50
C ASN A 112 -7.05 15.39 -5.99
N PHE A 113 -5.86 15.84 -6.41
CA PHE A 113 -5.46 15.82 -7.83
C PHE A 113 -5.45 14.41 -8.43
N THR A 114 -5.23 13.39 -7.59
CA THR A 114 -5.24 11.99 -8.03
C THR A 114 -6.65 11.44 -8.27
N SER A 115 -7.68 12.18 -7.87
CA SER A 115 -9.09 11.84 -8.11
C SER A 115 -9.63 12.49 -9.38
N THR A 116 -8.81 13.27 -10.10
CA THR A 116 -9.26 13.87 -11.36
C THR A 116 -9.34 12.78 -12.46
N PRO A 117 -10.35 12.83 -13.36
CA PRO A 117 -10.57 11.78 -14.35
C PRO A 117 -9.37 11.47 -15.25
N ASP A 118 -8.54 12.47 -15.57
CA ASP A 118 -7.39 12.33 -16.47
C ASP A 118 -6.10 11.89 -15.75
N TYR A 119 -6.13 11.79 -14.41
CA TYR A 119 -4.90 11.56 -13.65
C TYR A 119 -4.27 10.20 -13.96
N TRP A 120 -5.05 9.12 -13.86
CA TRP A 120 -4.55 7.74 -13.99
C TRP A 120 -4.21 7.35 -15.42
N THR A 121 -4.94 7.88 -16.39
CA THR A 121 -4.79 7.55 -17.81
C THR A 121 -3.73 8.37 -18.51
N ASN A 122 -3.42 9.58 -18.02
CA ASN A 122 -2.57 10.53 -18.73
C ASN A 122 -1.62 11.32 -17.82
N MET A 123 -2.12 12.11 -16.87
CA MET A 123 -1.25 13.07 -16.15
C MET A 123 -0.09 12.41 -15.43
N MET A 124 -0.32 11.24 -14.81
CA MET A 124 0.74 10.50 -14.12
C MET A 124 1.82 9.89 -15.03
N ARG A 125 1.59 9.91 -16.35
CA ARG A 125 2.51 9.42 -17.37
C ARG A 125 3.44 10.52 -17.90
N LEU A 126 3.16 11.78 -17.57
CA LEU A 126 3.87 12.94 -18.11
C LEU A 126 4.76 13.60 -17.05
N PRO A 127 5.97 14.07 -17.42
CA PRO A 127 6.78 14.88 -16.53
C PRO A 127 6.03 16.16 -16.15
N ALA A 128 6.01 16.46 -14.86
CA ALA A 128 5.52 17.72 -14.31
C ALA A 128 6.43 18.17 -13.17
N ASN A 129 6.51 19.46 -12.92
CA ASN A 129 7.10 19.95 -11.67
C ASN A 129 6.01 20.16 -10.61
N SER A 130 6.39 20.16 -9.33
CA SER A 130 5.46 20.27 -8.20
C SER A 130 4.60 21.54 -8.27
N ARG A 131 5.13 22.66 -8.78
CA ARG A 131 4.38 23.90 -8.94
C ARG A 131 3.27 23.77 -9.97
N GLU A 132 3.51 23.12 -11.11
CA GLU A 132 2.48 22.88 -12.13
C GLU A 132 1.32 22.05 -11.57
N VAL A 133 1.63 21.00 -10.80
CA VAL A 133 0.60 20.16 -10.16
C VAL A 133 -0.17 20.94 -9.10
N ILE A 134 0.53 21.71 -8.26
CA ILE A 134 -0.11 22.59 -7.26
C ILE A 134 -1.00 23.65 -7.94
N ASP A 135 -0.53 24.26 -9.02
CA ASP A 135 -1.28 25.26 -9.77
C ASP A 135 -2.55 24.68 -10.41
N ALA A 136 -2.54 23.39 -10.77
CA ALA A 136 -3.70 22.71 -11.31
C ALA A 136 -4.80 22.46 -10.25
N PHE A 137 -4.45 22.01 -9.04
CA PHE A 137 -5.46 21.75 -8.00
C PHE A 137 -5.79 22.98 -7.15
N LYS A 138 -4.92 24.00 -7.04
CA LYS A 138 -5.20 25.19 -6.21
C LYS A 138 -6.43 25.96 -6.68
N ILE A 139 -6.76 25.90 -7.97
CA ILE A 139 -7.91 26.61 -8.55
C ILE A 139 -9.23 25.85 -8.38
N MET A 140 -9.19 24.61 -7.89
CA MET A 140 -10.39 23.82 -7.64
C MET A 140 -11.10 24.33 -6.37
N PRO A 141 -12.45 24.26 -6.32
CA PRO A 141 -13.17 24.58 -5.09
C PRO A 141 -12.78 23.61 -3.97
N LEU A 142 -12.90 24.07 -2.73
CA LEU A 142 -12.81 23.17 -1.59
C LEU A 142 -14.00 22.19 -1.62
N GLU A 143 -13.74 20.93 -1.28
CA GLU A 143 -14.75 19.89 -1.20
C GLU A 143 -15.63 20.06 0.05
N PHE A 144 -15.09 20.66 1.11
CA PHE A 144 -15.73 20.99 2.37
C PHE A 144 -14.95 22.09 3.11
N ASP A 145 -15.55 22.66 4.15
CA ASP A 145 -14.90 23.69 4.96
C ASP A 145 -13.71 23.13 5.76
N PRO A 146 -12.55 23.80 5.80
CA PRO A 146 -11.38 23.27 6.50
C PRO A 146 -11.66 23.00 7.98
N GLY A 147 -11.34 21.80 8.44
CA GLY A 147 -11.51 21.34 9.82
C GLY A 147 -12.87 20.73 10.15
N THR A 148 -13.86 20.77 9.25
CA THR A 148 -15.19 20.19 9.52
C THR A 148 -15.30 18.70 9.21
N GLU A 149 -14.49 18.22 8.26
CA GLU A 149 -14.47 16.82 7.80
C GLU A 149 -13.04 16.35 7.55
N MET A 150 -12.87 15.06 7.26
CA MET A 150 -11.60 14.46 6.87
C MET A 150 -11.79 13.71 5.55
N ASN A 151 -11.02 14.08 4.52
CA ASN A 151 -10.97 13.37 3.25
C ASN A 151 -9.53 13.26 2.76
N TYR A 152 -9.07 12.01 2.53
CA TYR A 152 -7.69 11.73 2.18
C TYR A 152 -7.28 12.43 0.89
N SER A 153 -6.23 13.26 0.95
CA SER A 153 -5.82 14.09 -0.19
C SER A 153 -4.32 14.04 -0.42
N ASN A 154 -3.91 13.60 -1.63
CA ASN A 154 -2.52 13.67 -2.05
C ASN A 154 -2.08 15.13 -2.29
N SER A 155 -3.02 16.01 -2.67
CA SER A 155 -2.77 17.44 -2.84
C SER A 155 -2.25 18.09 -1.55
N GLY A 156 -2.84 17.74 -0.40
CA GLY A 156 -2.41 18.28 0.89
C GLY A 156 -0.95 17.95 1.21
N TYR A 157 -0.53 16.71 0.96
CA TYR A 157 0.86 16.29 1.20
C TYR A 157 1.85 16.80 0.15
N LEU A 158 1.41 17.01 -1.10
CA LEU A 158 2.22 17.72 -2.08
C LEU A 158 2.42 19.20 -1.68
N LEU A 159 1.39 19.82 -1.10
CA LEU A 159 1.51 21.18 -0.56
C LEU A 159 2.42 21.24 0.67
N LEU A 160 2.39 20.24 1.55
CA LEU A 160 3.37 20.11 2.65
C LEU A 160 4.80 20.00 2.13
N THR A 161 5.01 19.34 0.99
CA THR A 161 6.32 19.32 0.33
C THR A 161 6.80 20.73 -0.03
N ALA A 162 5.93 21.53 -0.67
CA ALA A 162 6.24 22.92 -1.01
C ALA A 162 6.48 23.79 0.24
N ILE A 163 5.77 23.54 1.33
CA ILE A 163 5.98 24.21 2.62
C ILE A 163 7.36 23.88 3.20
N ILE A 164 7.76 22.61 3.19
CA ILE A 164 9.10 22.18 3.64
C ILE A 164 10.17 22.93 2.84
N GLU A 165 10.07 22.95 1.52
CA GLU A 165 11.04 23.63 0.66
C GLU A 165 11.07 25.13 0.90
N LYS A 166 9.90 25.76 1.05
CA LYS A 166 9.77 27.21 1.29
C LYS A 166 10.34 27.64 2.63
N VAL A 167 10.06 26.90 3.69
CA VAL A 167 10.47 27.23 5.07
C VAL A 167 11.93 26.90 5.31
N SER A 168 12.42 25.76 4.80
CA SER A 168 13.81 25.32 4.99
C SER A 168 14.80 25.96 4.01
N GLY A 169 14.34 26.38 2.83
CA GLY A 169 15.20 26.79 1.72
C GLY A 169 15.97 25.62 1.06
N MET A 170 15.64 24.37 1.40
CA MET A 170 16.25 23.16 0.86
C MET A 170 15.29 22.46 -0.10
N ALA A 171 15.82 21.74 -1.10
CA ALA A 171 14.98 20.81 -1.86
C ALA A 171 14.44 19.71 -0.93
N PHE A 172 13.23 19.21 -1.20
CA PHE A 172 12.58 18.23 -0.33
C PHE A 172 13.45 17.00 -0.04
N ALA A 173 14.06 16.42 -1.10
CA ALA A 173 14.94 15.26 -0.96
C ALA A 173 16.16 15.55 -0.07
N ASP A 174 16.77 16.73 -0.21
CA ASP A 174 17.93 17.14 0.58
C ASP A 174 17.57 17.38 2.05
N PHE A 175 16.38 17.94 2.31
CA PHE A 175 15.87 18.12 3.66
C PHE A 175 15.70 16.77 4.35
N LEU A 176 15.01 15.81 3.72
CA LEU A 176 14.85 14.48 4.30
C LEU A 176 16.19 13.75 4.49
N GLN A 177 17.11 13.88 3.53
CA GLN A 177 18.45 13.29 3.65
C GLN A 177 19.15 13.79 4.91
N LYS A 178 19.25 15.11 5.08
CA LYS A 178 19.97 15.74 6.18
C LYS A 178 19.27 15.54 7.53
N GLU A 179 17.95 15.72 7.56
CA GLU A 179 17.19 15.82 8.80
C GLU A 179 16.58 14.51 9.26
N ILE A 180 16.57 13.46 8.43
CA ILE A 180 15.97 12.18 8.81
C ILE A 180 16.90 11.03 8.44
N PHE A 181 17.31 10.92 7.18
CA PHE A 181 17.99 9.71 6.71
C PHE A 181 19.41 9.59 7.28
N ASP A 182 20.18 10.68 7.31
CA ASP A 182 21.54 10.69 7.86
C ASP A 182 21.53 10.49 9.38
N GLU A 183 20.59 11.13 10.08
CA GLU A 183 20.41 11.01 11.54
C GLU A 183 20.12 9.56 11.97
N LEU A 184 19.35 8.84 11.15
CA LEU A 184 18.90 7.48 11.43
C LEU A 184 19.72 6.39 10.70
N GLY A 185 20.66 6.76 9.84
CA GLY A 185 21.44 5.84 9.03
C GLY A 185 20.61 5.05 8.01
N LEU A 186 19.62 5.70 7.37
CA LEU A 186 18.72 5.13 6.36
C LEU A 186 19.32 5.22 4.96
N ALA A 187 20.47 4.58 4.76
CA ALA A 187 21.29 4.72 3.55
C ALA A 187 20.64 4.15 2.26
N ASN A 188 19.54 3.42 2.36
CA ASN A 188 18.80 2.84 1.24
C ASN A 188 17.40 3.44 1.08
N THR A 189 17.15 4.61 1.67
CA THR A 189 15.90 5.37 1.61
C THR A 189 16.14 6.69 0.89
N GLY A 190 15.20 7.11 0.05
CA GLY A 190 15.32 8.36 -0.70
C GLY A 190 14.05 8.75 -1.44
N VAL A 191 14.11 9.89 -2.11
CA VAL A 191 13.06 10.37 -3.01
C VAL A 191 13.41 9.94 -4.44
N ASP A 192 12.52 9.24 -5.12
CA ASP A 192 12.67 8.84 -6.51
C ASP A 192 12.25 10.01 -7.42
N ASN A 193 13.15 10.46 -8.29
CA ASN A 193 12.89 11.50 -9.28
C ASN A 193 12.77 10.95 -10.71
N GLY A 194 12.82 9.63 -10.87
CA GLY A 194 12.73 8.92 -12.15
C GLY A 194 13.97 9.03 -13.05
N ARG A 195 15.00 9.77 -12.62
CA ARG A 195 16.20 10.08 -13.43
C ARG A 195 17.49 9.57 -12.80
N THR A 196 17.60 9.67 -11.48
CA THR A 196 18.74 9.16 -10.72
C THR A 196 18.73 7.63 -10.73
N ILE A 197 19.86 7.01 -11.06
CA ILE A 197 19.98 5.56 -11.03
C ILE A 197 20.00 5.09 -9.57
N ILE A 198 18.93 4.40 -9.16
CA ILE A 198 18.81 3.79 -7.84
C ILE A 198 19.19 2.31 -7.94
N LYS A 199 20.34 1.93 -7.37
CA LYS A 199 20.79 0.54 -7.38
C LYS A 199 19.88 -0.36 -6.55
N SER A 200 19.55 -1.53 -7.09
CA SER A 200 18.69 -2.54 -6.48
C SER A 200 17.24 -2.08 -6.26
N LEU A 201 16.77 -1.07 -7.00
CA LEU A 201 15.34 -0.77 -7.09
C LEU A 201 14.65 -1.90 -7.88
N ALA A 202 13.63 -2.51 -7.27
CA ALA A 202 12.79 -3.47 -7.96
C ALA A 202 12.03 -2.80 -9.12
N GLN A 203 11.60 -3.59 -10.10
CA GLN A 203 10.63 -3.20 -11.11
C GLN A 203 9.22 -3.49 -10.60
N GLY A 204 8.28 -2.59 -10.87
CA GLY A 204 6.88 -2.76 -10.51
C GLY A 204 6.15 -3.61 -11.55
N HIS A 205 5.32 -4.54 -11.08
CA HIS A 205 4.59 -5.47 -11.96
C HIS A 205 3.10 -5.53 -11.59
N THR A 206 2.31 -6.03 -12.53
CA THR A 206 0.92 -6.41 -12.32
C THR A 206 0.67 -7.79 -12.93
N VAL A 207 -0.59 -8.23 -12.96
CA VAL A 207 -0.97 -9.58 -13.39
C VAL A 207 -2.05 -9.53 -14.46
N TRP A 208 -1.80 -10.23 -15.56
CA TRP A 208 -2.81 -10.61 -16.54
C TRP A 208 -2.45 -12.00 -17.08
N GLU A 209 -3.08 -13.05 -16.52
CA GLU A 209 -2.75 -14.48 -16.68
C GLU A 209 -1.37 -14.86 -16.12
N LYS A 210 -0.40 -13.98 -16.26
CA LYS A 210 0.98 -14.05 -15.81
C LYS A 210 1.43 -12.69 -15.29
N VAL A 211 2.60 -12.63 -14.69
CA VAL A 211 3.24 -11.37 -14.30
C VAL A 211 3.61 -10.57 -15.56
N ILE A 212 3.21 -9.30 -15.58
CA ILE A 212 3.50 -8.34 -16.65
C ILE A 212 3.98 -7.02 -16.06
N HIS A 213 4.62 -6.18 -16.88
CA HIS A 213 4.95 -4.81 -16.47
C HIS A 213 3.69 -3.99 -16.24
N THR A 214 3.74 -3.04 -15.31
CA THR A 214 2.72 -2.00 -15.23
C THR A 214 2.93 -0.95 -16.30
N GLU A 215 1.92 -0.10 -16.49
CA GLU A 215 2.11 1.16 -17.20
C GLU A 215 3.18 2.02 -16.49
N TYR A 216 3.89 2.82 -17.30
CA TYR A 216 4.92 3.75 -16.86
C TYR A 216 4.35 4.76 -15.86
N ILE A 217 5.09 5.16 -14.83
CA ILE A 217 4.75 6.33 -14.00
C ILE A 217 5.89 7.32 -14.05
N ASP A 218 5.57 8.60 -14.21
CA ASP A 218 6.55 9.65 -14.06
C ASP A 218 6.76 10.00 -12.58
N MET A 219 8.01 9.97 -12.15
CA MET A 219 8.38 10.20 -10.74
C MET A 219 8.83 11.64 -10.47
N SER A 220 8.64 12.58 -11.39
CA SER A 220 9.13 13.96 -11.21
C SER A 220 8.35 14.79 -10.18
N PHE A 221 7.10 14.43 -9.89
CA PHE A 221 6.19 15.20 -9.02
C PHE A 221 5.57 14.48 -7.81
N PRO A 222 5.50 13.13 -7.71
CA PRO A 222 4.93 12.45 -6.53
C PRO A 222 5.47 12.92 -5.18
N LEU A 223 6.77 13.22 -5.11
CA LEU A 223 7.49 13.81 -3.96
C LEU A 223 6.95 13.36 -2.59
N GLY A 224 6.62 14.28 -1.68
CA GLY A 224 6.17 13.98 -0.33
C GLY A 224 4.76 13.43 -0.21
N ALA A 225 4.03 13.26 -1.32
CA ALA A 225 2.74 12.58 -1.32
C ALA A 225 2.91 11.05 -1.43
N TYR A 226 3.75 10.57 -2.35
CA TYR A 226 3.95 9.12 -2.58
C TYR A 226 5.23 8.76 -3.37
N GLY A 227 6.22 9.65 -3.42
CA GLY A 227 7.40 9.56 -4.30
C GLY A 227 8.68 8.95 -3.71
N MET A 228 8.64 8.33 -2.53
CA MET A 228 9.85 7.73 -1.92
C MET A 228 10.06 6.26 -2.28
N PHE A 229 11.29 5.81 -2.08
CA PHE A 229 11.66 4.39 -2.03
C PHE A 229 12.39 4.07 -0.73
N SER A 230 12.37 2.80 -0.31
CA SER A 230 13.10 2.32 0.86
C SER A 230 13.36 0.81 0.79
N THR A 231 13.99 0.26 1.82
CA THR A 231 14.13 -1.19 2.08
C THR A 231 13.41 -1.54 3.37
N ALA A 232 13.04 -2.81 3.55
CA ALA A 232 12.41 -3.25 4.79
C ALA A 232 13.29 -3.00 6.03
N LEU A 233 14.62 -3.09 5.89
CA LEU A 233 15.54 -2.84 7.01
C LEU A 233 15.62 -1.36 7.39
N ASP A 234 15.62 -0.45 6.41
CA ASP A 234 15.60 0.99 6.70
C ASP A 234 14.26 1.40 7.32
N LEU A 235 13.14 0.89 6.79
CA LEU A 235 11.82 1.11 7.38
C LEU A 235 11.75 0.58 8.82
N TYR A 236 12.37 -0.57 9.11
CA TYR A 236 12.45 -1.10 10.48
C TYR A 236 13.22 -0.16 11.41
N ARG A 237 14.38 0.36 10.97
CA ARG A 237 15.16 1.34 11.75
C ARG A 237 14.40 2.64 11.98
N TRP A 238 13.68 3.10 10.96
CA TRP A 238 12.76 4.23 11.03
C TRP A 238 11.68 4.01 12.09
N CYS A 239 11.00 2.88 12.08
CA CYS A 239 10.00 2.50 13.08
C CYS A 239 10.57 2.41 14.49
N GLN A 240 11.73 1.75 14.66
CA GLN A 240 12.41 1.68 15.95
C GLN A 240 12.78 3.07 16.48
N ALA A 241 13.19 3.98 15.59
CA ALA A 241 13.45 5.36 15.96
C ALA A 241 12.16 6.10 16.34
N LEU A 242 11.08 5.95 15.58
CA LEU A 242 9.79 6.56 15.92
C LEU A 242 9.20 6.06 17.23
N ILE A 243 9.41 4.81 17.62
CA ILE A 243 8.87 4.26 18.88
C ILE A 243 9.82 4.56 20.06
N GLY A 244 11.13 4.34 19.87
CA GLY A 244 12.10 4.32 20.96
C GLY A 244 13.06 5.50 21.03
N LYS A 245 13.23 6.29 19.97
CA LYS A 245 14.13 7.47 19.93
C LYS A 245 13.29 8.74 19.87
N SER A 246 13.62 9.74 20.67
CA SER A 246 12.93 11.04 20.65
C SER A 246 13.35 11.85 19.41
N LEU A 247 12.90 11.46 18.21
CA LEU A 247 13.08 12.20 16.95
C LEU A 247 12.44 13.60 16.99
N ILE A 248 11.38 13.67 17.77
CA ILE A 248 10.64 14.85 18.22
C ILE A 248 10.35 14.63 19.70
N ASP A 249 9.93 15.67 20.42
CA ASP A 249 9.50 15.50 21.81
C ASP A 249 8.24 14.62 21.89
N LYS A 250 7.97 14.11 23.09
CA LYS A 250 6.87 13.17 23.34
C LYS A 250 5.49 13.77 23.08
N GLU A 251 5.33 15.09 23.26
CA GLU A 251 4.05 15.76 23.03
C GLU A 251 3.74 15.81 21.53
N LEU A 252 4.71 16.18 20.70
CA LEU A 252 4.58 16.17 19.24
C LEU A 252 4.45 14.76 18.68
N GLN A 253 5.14 13.78 19.27
CA GLN A 253 4.96 12.38 18.91
C GLN A 253 3.53 11.90 19.21
N ASN A 254 2.96 12.28 20.36
CA ASN A 254 1.56 11.97 20.66
C ASN A 254 0.61 12.64 19.67
N GLN A 255 0.85 13.90 19.29
CA GLN A 255 0.07 14.57 18.24
C GLN A 255 0.18 13.86 16.89
N MET A 256 1.36 13.33 16.54
CA MET A 256 1.56 12.55 15.30
C MET A 256 0.68 11.29 15.28
N PHE A 257 0.51 10.65 16.43
CA PHE A 257 -0.23 9.40 16.61
C PHE A 257 -1.59 9.61 17.30
N THR A 258 -2.21 10.77 17.08
CA THR A 258 -3.58 11.07 17.48
C THR A 258 -4.22 11.86 16.36
N GLY A 259 -5.47 11.56 16.02
CA GLY A 259 -6.12 12.29 14.94
C GLY A 259 -7.60 12.00 14.79
N ILE A 260 -8.15 12.45 13.67
CA ILE A 260 -9.59 12.47 13.40
C ILE A 260 -9.92 11.23 12.58
N ASN A 261 -11.00 10.54 12.92
CA ASN A 261 -11.48 9.34 12.21
C ASN A 261 -10.40 8.27 11.99
N GLY A 262 -9.53 8.05 12.98
CA GLY A 262 -8.46 7.06 12.91
C GLY A 262 -7.27 7.46 12.02
N TYR A 263 -7.09 8.74 11.68
CA TYR A 263 -5.92 9.21 10.92
C TYR A 263 -5.18 10.35 11.64
N GLY A 264 -3.91 10.10 11.99
CA GLY A 264 -2.98 11.07 12.57
C GLY A 264 -2.14 11.79 11.52
N TYR A 265 -0.89 12.16 11.84
CA TYR A 265 0.00 12.81 10.88
C TYR A 265 0.79 11.77 10.11
N GLY A 266 0.22 11.31 9.00
CA GLY A 266 0.85 10.35 8.10
C GLY A 266 0.72 8.90 8.59
N TRP A 267 -0.25 8.61 9.46
CA TRP A 267 -0.49 7.30 10.07
C TRP A 267 -1.98 7.04 10.23
N PHE A 268 -2.41 5.85 9.85
CA PHE A 268 -3.67 5.28 10.33
C PHE A 268 -3.46 4.78 11.76
N ILE A 269 -4.49 4.93 12.58
CA ILE A 269 -4.47 4.64 14.02
C ILE A 269 -5.72 3.84 14.33
N GLU A 270 -5.53 2.64 14.88
CA GLU A 270 -6.60 1.86 15.47
C GLU A 270 -6.36 1.75 16.98
N ASP A 271 -7.18 2.48 17.76
CA ASP A 271 -7.15 2.45 19.23
C ASP A 271 -8.06 1.34 19.77
N GLY A 272 -7.72 0.08 19.43
CA GLY A 272 -8.38 -1.12 19.96
C GLY A 272 -7.82 -1.57 21.31
N ASP A 273 -7.90 -2.87 21.61
CA ASP A 273 -7.25 -3.46 22.80
C ASP A 273 -5.74 -3.23 22.81
N GLN A 274 -5.14 -3.12 21.63
CA GLN A 274 -3.74 -2.82 21.39
C GLN A 274 -3.69 -1.67 20.39
N LYS A 275 -2.88 -0.64 20.67
CA LYS A 275 -2.75 0.50 19.77
C LYS A 275 -1.97 0.10 18.52
N GLU A 276 -2.64 0.13 17.38
CA GLU A 276 -2.01 -0.11 16.08
C GLU A 276 -1.71 1.22 15.38
N LEU A 277 -0.50 1.35 14.87
CA LEU A 277 -0.09 2.41 13.95
C LEU A 277 0.27 1.78 12.61
N SER A 278 -0.40 2.18 11.55
CA SER A 278 -0.15 1.60 10.23
C SER A 278 -0.14 2.64 9.13
N HIS A 279 0.50 2.30 8.02
CA HIS A 279 0.29 3.01 6.77
C HIS A 279 0.49 2.08 5.58
N PHE A 280 -0.46 2.15 4.65
CA PHE A 280 -0.43 1.45 3.38
C PHE A 280 0.14 2.34 2.28
N GLY A 281 0.85 1.75 1.32
CA GLY A 281 1.33 2.49 0.15
C GLY A 281 1.13 1.71 -1.13
N ASP A 282 0.53 2.36 -2.12
CA ASP A 282 0.41 1.88 -3.49
C ASP A 282 1.05 2.90 -4.43
N ILE A 283 1.84 2.40 -5.38
CA ILE A 283 2.27 3.15 -6.55
C ILE A 283 2.62 2.16 -7.66
N ASN A 284 1.98 2.26 -8.84
CA ASN A 284 2.32 1.56 -10.09
C ASN A 284 3.23 0.34 -9.96
N GLY A 285 2.62 -0.81 -9.64
CA GLY A 285 3.33 -2.09 -9.54
C GLY A 285 3.98 -2.36 -8.20
N PHE A 286 3.85 -1.46 -7.24
CA PHE A 286 4.31 -1.62 -5.87
C PHE A 286 3.16 -1.44 -4.91
N VAL A 287 3.13 -2.31 -3.90
CA VAL A 287 2.18 -2.23 -2.81
C VAL A 287 2.86 -2.62 -1.51
N ASN A 288 2.56 -1.94 -0.41
CA ASN A 288 3.15 -2.23 0.88
C ASN A 288 2.19 -1.97 2.03
N HIS A 289 2.48 -2.63 3.14
CA HIS A 289 1.85 -2.38 4.42
C HIS A 289 2.91 -2.39 5.50
N LEU A 290 2.93 -1.33 6.30
CA LEU A 290 3.77 -1.20 7.47
C LEU A 290 2.87 -1.04 8.68
N VAL A 291 3.08 -1.88 9.68
CA VAL A 291 2.31 -1.90 10.93
C VAL A 291 3.26 -1.88 12.11
N MET A 292 2.89 -1.14 13.15
CA MET A 292 3.57 -1.09 14.42
C MET A 292 2.57 -1.20 15.57
N TYR A 293 2.94 -1.97 16.59
CA TYR A 293 2.31 -1.95 17.90
C TYR A 293 3.35 -1.45 18.90
N PRO A 294 3.35 -0.15 19.25
CA PRO A 294 4.40 0.45 20.06
C PRO A 294 4.55 -0.19 21.44
N ASP A 295 3.44 -0.52 22.11
CA ASP A 295 3.44 -1.06 23.47
C ASP A 295 3.92 -2.53 23.52
N GLU A 296 3.67 -3.29 22.45
CA GLU A 296 4.11 -4.67 22.28
C GLU A 296 5.50 -4.80 21.63
N GLU A 297 6.08 -3.67 21.21
CA GLU A 297 7.33 -3.59 20.46
C GLU A 297 7.32 -4.47 19.18
N LEU A 298 6.18 -4.51 18.47
CA LEU A 298 6.02 -5.24 17.22
C LEU A 298 6.10 -4.28 16.03
N ILE A 299 6.88 -4.65 15.02
CA ILE A 299 6.95 -3.97 13.72
C ILE A 299 6.85 -5.04 12.63
N VAL A 300 5.89 -4.89 11.72
CA VAL A 300 5.70 -5.75 10.55
C VAL A 300 5.75 -4.90 9.29
N ILE A 301 6.63 -5.27 8.35
CA ILE A 301 6.83 -4.58 7.09
C ILE A 301 6.71 -5.59 5.96
N VAL A 302 5.74 -5.40 5.09
CA VAL A 302 5.51 -6.21 3.89
C VAL A 302 5.62 -5.30 2.67
N LEU A 303 6.63 -5.52 1.84
CA LEU A 303 6.86 -4.79 0.59
C LEU A 303 6.66 -5.74 -0.58
N SER A 304 5.82 -5.40 -1.55
CA SER A 304 5.60 -6.17 -2.78
C SER A 304 5.86 -5.31 -4.01
N ASN A 305 6.42 -5.92 -5.05
CA ASN A 305 6.52 -5.36 -6.39
C ASN A 305 5.57 -6.04 -7.40
N ILE A 306 4.43 -6.51 -6.88
CA ILE A 306 3.21 -6.85 -7.62
C ILE A 306 2.04 -6.10 -6.95
N ASN A 307 1.40 -5.17 -7.67
CA ASN A 307 0.41 -4.24 -7.09
C ASN A 307 -0.85 -4.90 -6.50
N ILE A 308 -1.18 -6.12 -6.90
CA ILE A 308 -2.39 -6.83 -6.43
C ILE A 308 -2.13 -7.74 -5.22
N THR A 309 -0.89 -7.77 -4.69
CA THR A 309 -0.58 -8.59 -3.51
C THR A 309 -1.40 -8.13 -2.29
N PRO A 310 -2.07 -9.04 -1.56
CA PRO A 310 -2.90 -8.70 -0.39
C PRO A 310 -2.03 -8.45 0.85
N VAL A 311 -1.24 -7.37 0.83
CA VAL A 311 -0.23 -7.07 1.85
C VAL A 311 -0.81 -6.80 3.24
N THR A 312 -2.03 -6.28 3.33
CA THR A 312 -2.72 -6.04 4.62
C THR A 312 -3.13 -7.36 5.27
N GLN A 313 -3.69 -8.30 4.50
CA GLN A 313 -3.99 -9.66 4.97
C GLN A 313 -2.72 -10.37 5.43
N ILE A 314 -1.66 -10.36 4.60
CA ILE A 314 -0.38 -10.98 4.96
C ILE A 314 0.18 -10.36 6.24
N SER A 315 0.10 -9.04 6.41
CA SER A 315 0.56 -8.40 7.64
C SER A 315 -0.25 -8.86 8.86
N SER A 316 -1.58 -8.90 8.73
CA SER A 316 -2.50 -9.38 9.78
C SER A 316 -2.15 -10.81 10.22
N ASP A 317 -1.92 -11.69 9.27
CA ASP A 317 -1.54 -13.08 9.55
C ASP A 317 -0.18 -13.18 10.26
N LEU A 318 0.82 -12.43 9.81
CA LEU A 318 2.13 -12.37 10.47
C LEU A 318 2.01 -11.85 11.91
N ILE A 319 1.17 -10.84 12.15
CA ILE A 319 0.87 -10.31 13.49
C ILE A 319 0.21 -11.39 14.36
N ARG A 320 -0.78 -12.11 13.82
CA ARG A 320 -1.44 -13.24 14.51
C ARG A 320 -0.45 -14.32 14.92
N ILE A 321 0.46 -14.72 14.03
CA ILE A 321 1.54 -15.68 14.35
C ILE A 321 2.42 -15.16 15.51
N VAL A 322 2.80 -13.88 15.49
CA VAL A 322 3.64 -13.29 16.54
C VAL A 322 2.93 -13.27 17.90
N PHE A 323 1.62 -13.05 17.90
CA PHE A 323 0.77 -13.07 19.09
C PHE A 323 0.22 -14.46 19.44
N ASP A 324 0.76 -15.54 18.84
CA ASP A 324 0.35 -16.93 19.06
C ASP A 324 -1.17 -17.15 18.84
N LYS A 325 -1.80 -16.38 17.95
CA LYS A 325 -3.18 -16.57 17.50
C LYS A 325 -3.18 -17.50 16.29
N GLU A 326 -4.23 -18.30 16.15
CA GLU A 326 -4.42 -19.12 14.97
C GLU A 326 -4.54 -18.24 13.73
N VAL A 327 -3.91 -18.69 12.64
CA VAL A 327 -4.07 -18.11 11.32
C VAL A 327 -4.88 -19.10 10.53
N ASP A 328 -5.85 -18.61 9.76
CA ASP A 328 -6.41 -19.44 8.70
C ASP A 328 -5.22 -19.82 7.81
N GLY A 329 -4.84 -21.10 7.83
CA GLY A 329 -3.68 -21.53 7.08
C GLY A 329 -3.84 -21.15 5.61
N PHE A 330 -2.71 -20.97 4.92
CA PHE A 330 -2.66 -21.20 3.49
C PHE A 330 -2.29 -22.67 3.33
N PRO A 331 -3.22 -23.63 3.52
CA PRO A 331 -2.87 -25.03 3.35
C PRO A 331 -2.36 -25.19 1.92
N PRO A 332 -1.22 -25.86 1.71
CA PRO A 332 -0.83 -26.23 0.38
C PRO A 332 -1.99 -27.05 -0.21
N PHE A 333 -2.57 -26.55 -1.30
CA PHE A 333 -3.59 -27.28 -2.03
C PHE A 333 -2.93 -27.91 -3.24
N LYS A 334 -3.47 -29.05 -3.66
CA LYS A 334 -3.06 -29.70 -4.90
C LYS A 334 -4.13 -29.43 -5.96
N PRO A 335 -3.81 -28.70 -7.03
CA PRO A 335 -4.74 -28.54 -8.14
C PRO A 335 -5.18 -29.89 -8.70
N LEU A 336 -6.47 -29.99 -9.01
CA LEU A 336 -7.08 -31.12 -9.70
C LEU A 336 -7.00 -30.89 -11.21
N GLU A 337 -6.67 -31.94 -11.96
CA GLU A 337 -6.72 -31.92 -13.42
C GLU A 337 -8.16 -32.19 -13.89
N ILE A 338 -8.97 -31.14 -13.97
CA ILE A 338 -10.34 -31.20 -14.50
C ILE A 338 -10.54 -30.19 -15.64
N VAL A 339 -11.36 -30.56 -16.61
CA VAL A 339 -11.78 -29.66 -17.69
C VAL A 339 -13.00 -28.88 -17.22
N GLY A 340 -12.81 -27.60 -16.91
CA GLY A 340 -13.84 -26.70 -16.39
C GLY A 340 -14.64 -25.96 -17.47
N GLU A 341 -14.74 -26.47 -18.70
CA GLU A 341 -15.45 -25.77 -19.80
C GLU A 341 -16.93 -25.50 -19.49
N ASN A 342 -17.56 -26.34 -18.66
CA ASN A 342 -18.93 -26.13 -18.19
C ASN A 342 -19.08 -24.87 -17.29
N LEU A 343 -17.96 -24.37 -16.73
CA LEU A 343 -17.92 -23.19 -15.87
C LEU A 343 -17.90 -21.87 -16.63
N ILE A 344 -17.67 -21.90 -17.95
CA ILE A 344 -17.58 -20.72 -18.82
C ILE A 344 -18.90 -19.94 -18.79
N GLY A 345 -18.78 -18.62 -18.68
CA GLY A 345 -19.91 -17.71 -18.70
C GLY A 345 -19.65 -16.42 -17.95
N ASN A 346 -20.61 -15.50 -18.05
CA ASN A 346 -20.63 -14.27 -17.27
C ASN A 346 -21.51 -14.48 -16.04
N TYR A 347 -21.06 -13.93 -14.92
CA TYR A 347 -21.74 -13.97 -13.64
C TYR A 347 -21.86 -12.53 -13.13
N LEU A 348 -23.04 -12.14 -12.68
CA LEU A 348 -23.43 -10.76 -12.45
C LEU A 348 -23.71 -10.51 -10.97
N ASN A 349 -23.24 -9.39 -10.45
CA ASN A 349 -23.63 -8.83 -9.16
C ASN A 349 -23.88 -7.33 -9.37
N GLY A 350 -25.15 -6.93 -9.45
CA GLY A 350 -25.51 -5.55 -9.81
C GLY A 350 -24.96 -5.16 -11.19
N GLU A 351 -24.12 -4.12 -11.22
CA GLU A 351 -23.42 -3.66 -12.44
C GLU A 351 -22.06 -4.36 -12.66
N GLU A 352 -21.57 -5.11 -11.67
CA GLU A 352 -20.31 -5.83 -11.77
C GLU A 352 -20.48 -7.15 -12.54
N THR A 353 -19.46 -7.46 -13.34
CA THR A 353 -19.39 -8.71 -14.11
C THR A 353 -18.10 -9.45 -13.80
N LEU A 354 -18.25 -10.70 -13.38
CA LEU A 354 -17.19 -11.70 -13.28
C LEU A 354 -17.33 -12.64 -14.47
N SER A 355 -16.28 -12.77 -15.29
CA SER A 355 -16.31 -13.62 -16.48
C SER A 355 -15.37 -14.81 -16.34
N ILE A 356 -15.85 -16.00 -16.68
CA ILE A 356 -15.05 -17.23 -16.70
C ILE A 356 -14.73 -17.60 -18.14
N HIS A 357 -13.45 -17.81 -18.41
CA HIS A 357 -12.93 -18.16 -19.73
C HIS A 357 -12.11 -19.45 -19.66
N PHE A 358 -12.03 -20.15 -20.78
CA PHE A 358 -11.16 -21.31 -20.93
C PHE A 358 -10.25 -21.12 -22.15
N ASP A 359 -8.94 -21.15 -21.93
CA ASP A 359 -7.91 -21.21 -22.98
C ASP A 359 -6.81 -22.15 -22.50
N LYS A 360 -6.99 -23.45 -22.74
CA LYS A 360 -6.21 -24.58 -22.18
C LYS A 360 -6.31 -24.72 -20.66
N GLU A 361 -6.52 -23.62 -19.96
CA GLU A 361 -6.68 -23.49 -18.51
C GLU A 361 -7.89 -22.60 -18.22
N LEU A 362 -8.43 -22.69 -17.00
CA LEU A 362 -9.56 -21.89 -16.55
C LEU A 362 -9.08 -20.52 -16.05
N TYR A 363 -9.78 -19.45 -16.43
CA TYR A 363 -9.45 -18.09 -16.01
C TYR A 363 -10.70 -17.36 -15.51
N ALA A 364 -10.53 -16.54 -14.48
CA ALA A 364 -11.51 -15.54 -14.06
C ALA A 364 -11.01 -14.14 -14.46
N VAL A 365 -11.88 -13.37 -15.11
CA VAL A 365 -11.73 -11.92 -15.26
C VAL A 365 -12.69 -11.26 -14.27
N VAL A 366 -12.12 -10.53 -13.31
CA VAL A 366 -12.88 -9.92 -12.21
C VAL A 366 -12.36 -8.49 -11.98
N PRO A 367 -13.24 -7.50 -11.78
CA PRO A 367 -12.81 -6.18 -11.35
C PRO A 367 -12.18 -6.28 -9.95
N LYS A 368 -11.03 -5.65 -9.77
CA LYS A 368 -10.39 -5.41 -8.47
C LYS A 368 -10.00 -3.94 -8.39
N MET A 369 -9.65 -3.46 -7.18
CA MET A 369 -9.06 -2.13 -6.91
C MET A 369 -9.46 -1.02 -7.91
N TYR A 370 -10.47 -0.22 -7.56
CA TYR A 370 -10.99 0.84 -8.42
C TYR A 370 -11.68 0.35 -9.72
N GLY A 371 -12.12 -0.92 -9.74
CA GLY A 371 -12.86 -1.50 -10.87
C GLY A 371 -11.98 -1.94 -12.04
N VAL A 372 -10.66 -1.98 -11.87
CA VAL A 372 -9.72 -2.44 -12.90
C VAL A 372 -9.87 -3.95 -13.11
N PRO A 373 -10.04 -4.44 -14.34
CA PRO A 373 -10.17 -5.87 -14.60
C PRO A 373 -8.81 -6.57 -14.45
N TYR A 374 -8.80 -7.67 -13.70
CA TYR A 374 -7.66 -8.58 -13.61
C TYR A 374 -8.07 -9.95 -14.12
N LYS A 375 -7.13 -10.63 -14.80
CA LYS A 375 -7.31 -11.99 -15.29
C LYS A 375 -6.44 -12.95 -14.50
N PHE A 376 -7.05 -13.82 -13.72
CA PHE A 376 -6.38 -14.83 -12.90
C PHE A 376 -6.64 -16.23 -13.44
N ARG A 377 -5.61 -17.06 -13.43
CA ARG A 377 -5.79 -18.51 -13.59
C ARG A 377 -6.56 -19.05 -12.38
N LEU A 378 -7.53 -19.91 -12.62
CA LEU A 378 -8.24 -20.67 -11.60
C LEU A 378 -7.72 -22.10 -11.54
N LEU A 379 -7.46 -22.55 -10.32
CA LEU A 379 -6.97 -23.88 -9.97
C LEU A 379 -8.08 -24.61 -9.21
N PRO A 380 -8.76 -25.58 -9.84
CA PRO A 380 -9.73 -26.41 -9.13
C PRO A 380 -9.05 -27.20 -8.01
N ILE A 381 -9.65 -27.22 -6.82
CA ILE A 381 -9.10 -27.89 -5.63
C ILE A 381 -10.07 -28.91 -5.03
N GLU A 382 -11.37 -28.75 -5.25
CA GLU A 382 -12.40 -29.65 -4.77
C GLU A 382 -13.55 -29.74 -5.78
N VAL A 383 -14.11 -30.94 -5.94
CA VAL A 383 -15.25 -31.21 -6.82
C VAL A 383 -16.24 -32.10 -6.10
N SER A 384 -17.49 -31.66 -6.07
CA SER A 384 -18.66 -32.42 -5.60
C SER A 384 -19.78 -32.33 -6.66
N PRO A 385 -20.87 -33.10 -6.53
CA PRO A 385 -22.03 -32.98 -7.43
C PRO A 385 -22.67 -31.58 -7.42
N GLU A 386 -22.56 -30.84 -6.31
CA GLU A 386 -23.22 -29.56 -6.09
C GLU A 386 -22.26 -28.37 -6.21
N THR A 387 -20.95 -28.61 -6.06
CA THR A 387 -19.94 -27.54 -5.98
C THR A 387 -18.65 -27.88 -6.70
N ILE A 388 -18.03 -26.87 -7.30
CA ILE A 388 -16.61 -26.89 -7.67
C ILE A 388 -15.93 -25.73 -6.96
N ILE A 389 -14.85 -25.99 -6.23
CA ILE A 389 -14.08 -24.96 -5.54
C ILE A 389 -12.76 -24.75 -6.29
N CYS A 390 -12.50 -23.52 -6.67
CA CYS A 390 -11.26 -23.10 -7.32
C CYS A 390 -10.53 -22.07 -6.46
N LYS A 391 -9.20 -22.08 -6.52
CA LYS A 391 -8.35 -21.00 -6.02
C LYS A 391 -7.76 -20.20 -7.18
N SER A 392 -7.70 -18.88 -7.05
CA SER A 392 -6.95 -18.06 -8.00
C SER A 392 -5.44 -18.16 -7.75
N ASP A 393 -4.66 -18.01 -8.82
CA ASP A 393 -3.22 -17.70 -8.73
C ASP A 393 -3.02 -16.23 -8.26
N PHE A 394 -1.84 -15.91 -7.73
CA PHE A 394 -1.39 -14.58 -7.25
C PHE A 394 -2.10 -13.96 -6.04
N ILE A 395 -3.40 -14.18 -5.81
CA ILE A 395 -4.15 -13.52 -4.73
C ILE A 395 -4.92 -14.47 -3.80
N HIS A 396 -4.90 -15.78 -4.06
CA HIS A 396 -5.52 -16.80 -3.22
C HIS A 396 -7.05 -16.68 -2.98
N ASP A 397 -7.76 -15.88 -3.78
CA ASP A 397 -9.22 -15.84 -3.75
C ASP A 397 -9.82 -17.22 -4.03
N THR A 398 -10.95 -17.50 -3.39
CA THR A 398 -11.71 -18.75 -3.53
C THR A 398 -12.96 -18.49 -4.37
N TYR A 399 -13.17 -19.33 -5.39
CA TYR A 399 -14.33 -19.29 -6.27
C TYR A 399 -15.11 -20.58 -6.04
N ILE A 400 -16.29 -20.47 -5.42
CA ILE A 400 -17.17 -21.60 -5.13
C ILE A 400 -18.29 -21.56 -6.17
N PHE A 401 -18.21 -22.44 -7.16
CA PHE A 401 -19.23 -22.61 -8.18
C PHE A 401 -20.35 -23.47 -7.63
N HIS A 402 -21.58 -22.97 -7.60
CA HIS A 402 -22.76 -23.75 -7.25
C HIS A 402 -23.41 -24.31 -8.50
N LEU A 403 -23.60 -25.63 -8.55
CA LEU A 403 -24.08 -26.37 -9.70
C LEU A 403 -25.52 -26.84 -9.49
N ASN A 404 -26.31 -26.88 -10.57
CA ASN A 404 -27.60 -27.57 -10.56
C ASN A 404 -27.44 -29.09 -10.69
N GLU A 405 -28.54 -29.84 -10.59
CA GLU A 405 -28.58 -31.30 -10.74
C GLU A 405 -28.00 -31.83 -12.07
N ARG A 406 -27.85 -30.96 -13.08
CA ARG A 406 -27.26 -31.30 -14.39
C ARG A 406 -25.78 -30.93 -14.48
N GLY A 407 -25.15 -30.48 -13.40
CA GLY A 407 -23.75 -30.04 -13.34
C GLY A 407 -23.47 -28.71 -14.04
N ALA A 408 -24.52 -27.92 -14.34
CA ALA A 408 -24.35 -26.58 -14.92
C ALA A 408 -24.30 -25.54 -13.80
N PRO A 409 -23.33 -24.60 -13.83
CA PRO A 409 -23.22 -23.57 -12.79
C PRO A 409 -24.43 -22.64 -12.80
N GLN A 410 -24.83 -22.22 -11.61
CA GLN A 410 -25.93 -21.29 -11.34
C GLN A 410 -25.43 -19.98 -10.74
N SER A 411 -24.42 -20.05 -9.88
CA SER A 411 -23.78 -18.90 -9.26
C SER A 411 -22.32 -19.20 -8.90
N ILE A 412 -21.58 -18.14 -8.57
CA ILE A 412 -20.24 -18.19 -7.97
C ILE A 412 -20.30 -17.40 -6.67
N GLU A 413 -19.96 -18.03 -5.55
CA GLU A 413 -19.55 -17.31 -4.35
C GLU A 413 -18.04 -17.05 -4.42
N LEU A 414 -17.67 -15.77 -4.57
CA LEU A 414 -16.29 -15.30 -4.48
C LEU A 414 -15.98 -14.98 -3.02
N VAL A 415 -14.99 -15.66 -2.45
CA VAL A 415 -14.39 -15.30 -1.16
C VAL A 415 -13.02 -14.70 -1.45
N ASP A 416 -12.89 -13.39 -1.27
CA ASP A 416 -11.63 -12.71 -1.53
C ASP A 416 -10.57 -13.01 -0.46
N SER A 417 -9.33 -12.59 -0.71
CA SER A 417 -8.21 -12.74 0.23
C SER A 417 -8.44 -12.12 1.62
N TYR A 418 -9.42 -11.22 1.77
CA TYR A 418 -9.79 -10.57 3.02
C TYR A 418 -10.97 -11.26 3.72
N GLY A 419 -11.51 -12.33 3.14
CA GLY A 419 -12.65 -13.08 3.65
C GLY A 419 -14.01 -12.48 3.27
N ALA A 420 -14.05 -11.42 2.46
CA ALA A 420 -15.30 -10.86 1.99
C ALA A 420 -15.96 -11.81 0.99
N ARG A 421 -17.28 -12.02 1.16
CA ARG A 421 -18.08 -12.93 0.34
C ARG A 421 -18.97 -12.14 -0.60
N THR A 422 -18.89 -12.45 -1.89
CA THR A 422 -19.70 -11.82 -2.93
C THR A 422 -20.31 -12.90 -3.82
N GLU A 423 -21.63 -12.90 -3.93
CA GLU A 423 -22.34 -13.84 -4.80
C GLU A 423 -22.56 -13.23 -6.19
N TYR A 424 -22.18 -13.95 -7.24
CA TYR A 424 -22.44 -13.59 -8.63
C TYR A 424 -23.38 -14.63 -9.25
N ILE A 425 -24.48 -14.18 -9.83
CA ILE A 425 -25.49 -15.06 -10.45
C ILE A 425 -25.17 -15.22 -11.93
N ARG A 426 -25.27 -16.44 -12.45
CA ARG A 426 -25.02 -16.71 -13.87
C ARG A 426 -25.95 -15.87 -14.76
N GLY A 427 -25.35 -15.10 -15.67
CA GLY A 427 -26.05 -14.34 -16.69
C GLY A 427 -26.76 -15.27 -17.68
N LYS A 428 -27.83 -14.74 -18.31
CA LYS A 428 -28.61 -15.46 -19.32
C LYS A 428 -27.84 -15.69 -20.62
#